data_AF-A0A966QTY9-F1
#
_entry.id   AF-A0A966QTY9-F1
#
_cell.length_a   1.000
_cell.length_b   1.000
_cell.length_c   1.000
_cell.angle_alpha   90.00
_cell.angle_beta   90.00
_cell.angle_gamma   90.00
#
_symmetry.space_group_name_H-M   'P 1'
#
loop_
_entity.id
_entity.type
_entity.pdbx_description
1 polymer ?
#
loop_
_entity_poly.entity_id
_entity_poly.type
_entity_poly.pdbx_seq_one_letter_code
_entity_poly.pdbx_strand_id
1 'polypeptide(L)'
;MRNKLAGKSTGKSKSAKYFASHPEARAKKNAYNKEYHSSEERNKYRADLNKANRKAGTYGNGDGKDMSHTKSGNIVREKQSANRARNGKGNNKQKK
;
A
#
# COMPACT_ATOMS: atom_id res chain seq x y z
N MET A 1 -19.95 3.45 0.60
CA MET A 1 -20.14 2.72 -0.69
C MET A 1 -19.07 1.65 -0.84
N ARG A 2 -19.42 0.45 -1.33
CA ARG A 2 -18.45 -0.64 -1.59
C ARG A 2 -17.62 -0.31 -2.82
N ASN A 3 -16.30 -0.51 -2.77
CA ASN A 3 -15.44 -0.29 -3.93
C ASN A 3 -15.81 -1.24 -5.07
N LYS A 4 -16.42 -0.73 -6.15
CA LYS A 4 -16.88 -1.49 -7.32
C LYS A 4 -15.75 -2.12 -8.15
N LEU A 5 -14.51 -1.68 -7.93
CA LEU A 5 -13.31 -2.21 -8.59
C LEU A 5 -12.65 -3.35 -7.80
N ALA A 6 -13.05 -3.56 -6.53
CA ALA A 6 -12.51 -4.64 -5.72
C ALA A 6 -12.80 -6.00 -6.38
N GLY A 7 -11.76 -6.83 -6.51
CA GLY A 7 -11.84 -8.16 -7.14
C GLY A 7 -11.54 -8.16 -8.65
N LYS A 8 -11.81 -7.06 -9.37
CA LYS A 8 -11.58 -6.98 -10.83
C LYS A 8 -10.08 -6.95 -11.18
N SER A 9 -9.68 -7.65 -12.25
CA SER A 9 -8.31 -7.68 -12.77
C SER A 9 -8.14 -6.75 -13.97
N THR A 10 -8.23 -5.44 -13.75
CA THR A 10 -8.08 -4.41 -14.81
C THR A 10 -6.63 -3.93 -15.02
N GLY A 11 -5.69 -4.41 -14.20
CA GLY A 11 -4.29 -3.98 -14.25
C GLY A 11 -3.54 -4.50 -15.47
N LYS A 12 -2.77 -3.63 -16.14
CA LYS A 12 -1.99 -3.97 -17.35
C LYS A 12 -0.56 -4.48 -17.07
N SER A 13 -0.10 -4.43 -15.82
CA SER A 13 1.26 -4.87 -15.46
C SER A 13 1.45 -6.39 -15.64
N LYS A 14 2.70 -6.83 -15.86
CA LYS A 14 3.03 -8.27 -16.02
C LYS A 14 2.48 -9.11 -14.86
N SER A 15 2.66 -8.64 -13.62
CA SER A 15 2.16 -9.33 -12.42
C SER A 15 0.63 -9.33 -12.34
N ALA A 16 -0.04 -8.23 -12.72
CA ALA A 16 -1.50 -8.18 -12.74
C ALA A 16 -2.10 -9.18 -13.75
N LYS A 17 -1.52 -9.28 -14.95
CA LYS A 17 -1.90 -10.27 -15.96
C LYS A 17 -1.69 -11.70 -15.44
N TYR A 18 -0.53 -11.96 -14.83
CA TYR A 18 -0.20 -13.28 -14.27
C TYR A 18 -1.22 -13.74 -13.22
N PHE A 19 -1.55 -12.90 -12.23
CA PHE A 19 -2.55 -13.25 -11.21
C PHE A 19 -3.99 -13.27 -11.74
N ALA A 20 -4.25 -12.66 -12.90
CA ALA A 20 -5.55 -12.77 -13.56
C ALA A 20 -5.74 -14.15 -14.23
N SER A 21 -4.68 -14.70 -14.85
CA SER A 21 -4.74 -16.01 -15.50
C SER A 21 -4.44 -17.19 -14.56
N HIS A 22 -3.85 -16.96 -13.39
CA HIS A 22 -3.51 -18.01 -12.40
C HIS A 22 -4.26 -17.79 -11.08
N PRO A 23 -5.50 -18.32 -10.95
CA PRO A 23 -6.32 -18.10 -9.76
C PRO A 23 -5.69 -18.68 -8.48
N GLU A 24 -5.04 -19.84 -8.56
CA GLU A 24 -4.36 -20.46 -7.41
C GLU A 24 -3.20 -19.61 -6.89
N ALA A 25 -2.37 -19.08 -7.80
CA ALA A 25 -1.28 -18.18 -7.43
C ALA A 25 -1.81 -16.89 -6.77
N ARG A 26 -2.96 -16.40 -7.23
CA ARG A 26 -3.64 -15.24 -6.62
C ARG A 26 -4.19 -15.57 -5.24
N ALA A 27 -4.80 -16.75 -5.06
CA ALA A 27 -5.28 -17.21 -3.76
C ALA A 27 -4.14 -17.31 -2.75
N LYS A 28 -3.02 -17.94 -3.14
CA LYS A 28 -1.81 -18.04 -2.30
C LYS A 28 -1.28 -16.66 -1.89
N LYS A 29 -1.17 -15.73 -2.83
CA LYS A 29 -0.75 -14.35 -2.53
C LYS A 29 -1.72 -13.63 -1.60
N ASN A 30 -3.03 -13.81 -1.78
CA ASN A 30 -4.04 -13.20 -0.91
C ASN A 30 -3.97 -13.77 0.51
N ALA A 31 -3.77 -15.08 0.67
CA ALA A 31 -3.57 -15.71 1.98
C ALA A 31 -2.35 -15.13 2.68
N TYR A 32 -1.20 -15.06 1.98
CA TYR A 32 0.00 -14.41 2.52
C TYR A 32 -0.24 -12.96 2.94
N ASN A 33 -0.88 -12.16 2.08
CA ASN A 33 -1.15 -10.75 2.40
C ASN A 33 -2.10 -10.60 3.60
N LYS A 34 -3.11 -11.47 3.72
CA LYS A 34 -4.03 -11.47 4.86
C LYS A 34 -3.27 -11.72 6.16
N GLU A 35 -2.40 -12.73 6.16
CA GLU A 35 -1.58 -13.08 7.32
C GLU A 35 -0.55 -11.99 7.64
N TYR A 36 0.16 -11.49 6.63
CA TYR A 36 1.13 -10.42 6.82
C TYR A 36 0.51 -9.14 7.40
N HIS A 37 -0.74 -8.85 7.06
CA HIS A 37 -1.46 -7.69 7.56
C HIS A 37 -2.29 -7.96 8.83
N SER A 38 -2.40 -9.20 9.30
CA SER A 38 -3.24 -9.56 10.46
C SER A 38 -2.59 -9.15 11.79
N SER A 39 -1.27 -9.02 11.84
CA SER A 39 -0.55 -8.71 13.09
C SER A 39 -0.96 -7.35 13.68
N GLU A 40 -1.02 -7.27 15.01
CA GLU A 40 -1.39 -6.05 15.72
C GLU A 40 -0.49 -4.87 15.37
N GLU A 41 0.82 -5.10 15.27
CA GLU A 41 1.79 -4.08 14.90
C GLU A 41 1.47 -3.47 13.53
N ARG A 42 1.08 -4.30 12.55
CA ARG A 42 0.71 -3.85 11.20
C ARG A 42 -0.64 -3.16 11.18
N ASN A 43 -1.58 -3.58 12.02
CA ASN A 43 -2.84 -2.89 12.22
C ASN A 43 -2.60 -1.47 12.79
N LYS A 44 -1.80 -1.36 13.86
CA LYS A 44 -1.43 -0.09 14.51
C LYS A 44 -0.71 0.83 13.52
N TYR A 45 0.31 0.32 12.83
CA TYR A 45 1.06 1.07 11.81
C TYR A 45 0.14 1.67 10.72
N ARG A 46 -0.80 0.88 10.20
CA ARG A 46 -1.77 1.37 9.20
C ARG A 46 -2.74 2.40 9.79
N ALA A 47 -3.17 2.19 11.03
CA ALA A 47 -4.07 3.12 11.74
C ALA A 47 -3.40 4.49 11.94
N ASP A 48 -2.14 4.52 12.37
CA ASP A 48 -1.37 5.74 12.60
C ASP A 48 -1.17 6.54 11.30
N LEU A 49 -0.78 5.86 10.21
CA LEU A 49 -0.65 6.49 8.91
C LEU A 49 -1.99 7.02 8.38
N ASN A 50 -3.08 6.27 8.54
CA ASN A 50 -4.41 6.74 8.14
C ASN A 50 -4.85 7.96 8.96
N LYS A 51 -4.60 7.97 10.27
CA LYS A 51 -4.86 9.10 11.16
C LYS A 51 -4.06 10.33 10.73
N ALA A 52 -2.78 10.16 10.39
CA ALA A 52 -1.94 11.23 9.89
C ALA A 52 -2.44 11.79 8.55
N ASN A 53 -2.81 10.93 7.59
CA ASN A 53 -3.36 11.36 6.30
C ASN A 53 -4.67 12.13 6.47
N ARG A 54 -5.56 11.68 7.38
CA ARG A 54 -6.82 12.38 7.69
C ARG A 54 -6.55 13.75 8.31
N LYS A 55 -5.66 13.82 9.31
CA LYS A 55 -5.25 15.08 9.94
C LYS A 55 -4.61 16.04 8.94
N ALA A 56 -3.83 15.52 8.00
CA ALA A 56 -3.14 16.29 6.97
C ALA A 56 -4.03 16.67 5.78
N GLY A 57 -5.30 16.23 5.74
CA GLY A 57 -6.24 16.48 4.66
C GLY A 57 -5.93 15.75 3.35
N THR A 58 -4.99 14.79 3.35
CA THR A 58 -4.52 14.05 2.16
C THR A 58 -5.27 12.74 1.96
N TYR A 59 -6.08 12.32 2.93
CA TYR A 59 -6.77 11.03 2.85
C TYR A 59 -7.91 11.05 1.81
N GLY A 60 -7.70 10.39 0.68
CA GLY A 60 -8.73 10.18 -0.33
C GLY A 60 -9.12 11.43 -1.13
N ASN A 61 -8.36 12.52 -1.03
CA ASN A 61 -8.61 13.78 -1.72
C ASN A 61 -8.06 13.83 -3.17
N GLY A 62 -7.28 12.82 -3.58
CA GLY A 62 -6.73 12.73 -4.93
C GLY A 62 -5.50 13.62 -5.20
N ASP A 63 -4.89 14.21 -4.17
CA ASP A 63 -3.74 15.12 -4.32
C ASP A 63 -2.41 14.44 -4.70
N GLY A 64 -2.40 13.10 -4.74
CA GLY A 64 -1.22 12.30 -5.03
C GLY A 64 -0.14 12.40 -3.95
N LYS A 65 -0.51 12.66 -2.69
CA LYS A 65 0.39 12.72 -1.54
C LYS A 65 -0.01 11.68 -0.48
N ASP A 66 1.00 11.05 0.11
CA ASP A 66 0.83 10.11 1.22
C ASP A 66 1.66 10.61 2.42
N MET A 67 1.17 10.41 3.64
CA MET A 67 1.99 10.47 4.85
C MET A 67 2.79 9.16 4.98
N SER A 68 4.08 9.23 5.30
CA SER A 68 4.97 8.07 5.47
C SER A 68 5.89 8.22 6.68
N HIS A 69 6.29 7.11 7.31
CA HIS A 69 7.29 7.15 8.37
C HIS A 69 8.68 7.31 7.76
N THR A 70 9.55 8.08 8.40
CA THR A 70 10.97 8.13 8.10
C THR A 70 11.71 7.04 8.87
N LYS A 71 12.98 6.81 8.54
CA LYS A 71 13.86 5.92 9.34
C LYS A 71 13.96 6.35 10.80
N SER A 72 13.83 7.65 11.08
CA SER A 72 13.87 8.23 12.42
C SER A 72 12.53 8.14 13.15
N GLY A 73 11.49 7.54 12.56
CA GLY A 73 10.16 7.39 13.17
C GLY A 73 9.21 8.57 13.00
N ASN A 74 9.64 9.65 12.34
CA ASN A 74 8.79 10.82 12.09
C ASN A 74 7.85 10.56 10.92
N ILE A 75 6.63 11.09 10.97
CA ILE A 75 5.71 11.03 9.83
C ILE A 75 5.87 12.30 8.98
N VAL A 76 6.16 12.13 7.69
CA VAL A 76 6.33 13.22 6.73
C VAL A 76 5.35 13.10 5.57
N ARG A 77 4.93 14.24 5.01
CA ARG A 77 4.15 14.29 3.78
C ARG A 77 5.09 14.15 2.59
N GLU A 78 4.80 13.25 1.65
CA GLU A 78 5.57 13.13 0.42
C GLU A 78 4.71 12.71 -0.79
N LYS A 79 5.29 12.82 -1.99
CA LYS A 79 4.63 12.40 -3.23
C LYS A 79 4.37 10.88 -3.22
N GLN A 80 3.12 10.49 -3.46
CA GLN A 80 2.64 9.11 -3.48
C GLN A 80 3.49 8.22 -4.39
N SER A 81 3.80 8.69 -5.61
CA SER A 81 4.58 7.91 -6.57
C SER A 81 5.99 7.61 -6.07
N ALA A 82 6.64 8.59 -5.42
CA ALA A 82 7.98 8.44 -4.87
C ALA A 82 7.97 7.51 -3.64
N ASN A 83 6.98 7.64 -2.77
CA ASN A 83 6.82 6.76 -1.61
C ASN A 83 6.67 5.29 -2.04
N ARG A 84 5.71 5.02 -2.92
CA ARG A 84 5.37 3.65 -3.33
C ARG A 84 6.47 2.99 -4.18
N ALA A 85 7.22 3.76 -4.96
CA ALA A 85 8.35 3.26 -5.75
C ALA A 85 9.56 2.88 -4.89
N ARG A 86 9.76 3.54 -3.74
CA ARG A 86 10.93 3.32 -2.86
C ARG A 86 10.99 1.89 -2.31
N ASN A 87 9.83 1.28 -2.08
CA ASN A 87 9.73 -0.08 -1.56
C ASN A 87 9.67 -1.13 -2.69
N GLY A 88 10.03 -0.75 -3.92
CA GLY A 88 10.15 -1.63 -5.09
C GLY A 88 11.53 -2.29 -5.25
N LYS A 89 11.82 -2.85 -6.43
CA LYS A 89 13.12 -3.47 -6.75
C LYS A 89 14.24 -2.43 -6.79
N GLY A 90 15.41 -2.78 -6.23
CA GLY A 90 16.65 -1.99 -6.32
C GLY A 90 17.22 -1.61 -4.94
N ASN A 91 18.30 -0.81 -4.95
CA ASN A 91 19.05 -0.40 -3.75
C ASN A 91 18.56 0.94 -3.16
N ASN A 92 17.26 1.24 -3.29
CA ASN A 92 16.71 2.50 -2.82
C ASN A 92 16.76 2.56 -1.28
N LYS A 93 17.16 3.72 -0.73
CA LYS A 93 17.12 3.95 0.72
C LYS A 93 15.67 3.82 1.21
N GLN A 94 15.36 2.72 1.88
CA GLN A 94 14.02 2.43 2.39
C GLN A 94 13.66 3.38 3.54
N LYS A 95 12.38 3.72 3.66
CA LYS A 95 11.83 4.38 4.85
C LYS A 95 10.95 3.38 5.61
N LYS A 96 10.70 3.62 6.90
CA LYS A 96 10.00 2.67 7.78
C LYS A 96 8.48 2.70 7.56
#